data_AF-A0A7R9YEY5-F1
#
_entry.id   AF-A0A7R9YEY5-F1
#
_cell.length_a   1.000
_cell.length_b   1.000
_cell.length_c   1.000
_cell.angle_alpha   90.00
_cell.angle_beta   90.00
_cell.angle_gamma   90.00
#
_symmetry.space_group_name_H-M   'P 1'
#
loop_
_entity.id
_entity.type
_entity.pdbx_description
1 polymer ?
#
loop_
_entity_poly.entity_id
_entity_poly.type
_entity_poly.pdbx_seq_one_letter_code
_entity_poly.pdbx_strand_id
1 'polypeptide(L)'
;KTPAIRRVQNICEYLTYSTFRYLNRGTYEKDKLVLKLLIALKIFATAGVLSASDIMVLLRAGAGIDENAIAKLPFAWLDLEVWKNIHELSMKVKFFKDLPANINRSGAIWQTFVECDKPEIAAVPDYQSQLDELPSAIGTFYKLLLVRSLRKDRCLLAVKEFIEAADVVNVNGTEIPALGPRFVEPITDELNDVLASTHYLTPIIFLLSTGADPTEDVNSLARKKKLPAPFVISMGEGQEAPAMRGVSEATSNGTWVLMQCME
;
A
#
# COMPACT_ATOMS: atom_id res chain seq x y z
N LYS A 1 -0.52 -20.22 24.04
CA LYS A 1 0.20 -20.30 22.74
C LYS A 1 1.64 -20.72 23.00
N THR A 2 2.18 -21.71 22.29
CA THR A 2 3.55 -22.26 22.51
C THR A 2 4.62 -21.20 22.23
N PRO A 3 5.77 -21.18 22.94
CA PRO A 3 6.84 -20.19 22.73
C PRO A 3 7.34 -20.09 21.28
N ALA A 4 7.32 -21.20 20.55
CA ALA A 4 7.69 -21.25 19.13
C ALA A 4 6.75 -20.43 18.23
N ILE A 5 5.44 -20.52 18.43
CA ILE A 5 4.44 -19.77 17.64
C ILE A 5 4.61 -18.27 17.86
N ARG A 6 4.79 -17.85 19.11
CA ARG A 6 5.03 -16.44 19.44
C ARG A 6 6.30 -15.90 18.78
N ARG A 7 7.37 -16.71 18.74
CA ARG A 7 8.61 -16.33 18.04
C ARG A 7 8.38 -16.14 16.54
N VAL A 8 7.65 -17.05 15.89
CA VAL A 8 7.33 -16.92 14.46
C VAL A 8 6.52 -15.66 14.20
N GLN A 9 5.48 -15.40 15.00
CA GLN A 9 4.66 -14.19 14.89
C GLN A 9 5.50 -12.92 15.00
N ASN A 10 6.36 -12.83 16.02
CA ASN A 10 7.25 -11.69 16.21
C ASN A 10 8.22 -11.48 15.03
N ILE A 11 8.78 -12.57 14.50
CA ILE A 11 9.69 -12.51 13.35
C ILE A 11 8.94 -12.03 12.10
N CYS A 12 7.77 -12.59 11.80
CA CYS A 12 6.94 -12.17 10.68
C CYS A 12 6.54 -10.70 10.79
N GLU A 13 6.12 -10.27 11.98
CA GLU A 13 5.72 -8.89 12.24
C GLU A 13 6.90 -7.92 12.01
N TYR A 14 8.06 -8.22 12.61
CA TYR A 14 9.25 -7.40 12.50
C TYR A 14 9.77 -7.33 11.07
N LEU A 15 9.92 -8.48 10.39
CA LEU A 15 10.44 -8.54 9.03
C LEU A 15 9.50 -7.86 8.04
N THR A 16 8.18 -8.04 8.18
CA THR A 16 7.20 -7.40 7.29
C THR A 16 7.27 -5.88 7.43
N TYR A 17 7.27 -5.37 8.66
CA TYR A 17 7.31 -3.92 8.89
C TYR A 17 8.67 -3.30 8.53
N SER A 18 9.78 -3.95 8.90
CA SER A 18 11.12 -3.48 8.58
C SER A 18 11.36 -3.43 7.06
N THR A 19 10.94 -4.47 6.34
CA THR A 19 11.02 -4.51 4.87
C THR A 19 10.15 -3.43 4.24
N PHE A 20 8.91 -3.27 4.71
CA PHE A 20 8.03 -2.20 4.25
C PHE A 20 8.64 -0.82 4.49
N ARG A 21 9.18 -0.54 5.68
CA ARG A 21 9.83 0.76 5.99
C ARG A 21 10.99 1.04 5.05
N TYR A 22 11.82 0.03 4.76
CA TYR A 22 12.91 0.16 3.81
C TYR A 22 12.41 0.49 2.39
N LEU A 23 11.39 -0.22 1.89
CA LEU A 23 10.82 0.04 0.56
C LEU A 23 10.10 1.40 0.49
N ASN A 24 9.35 1.76 1.54
CA ASN A 24 8.59 3.00 1.60
C ASN A 24 9.47 4.25 1.52
N ARG A 25 10.71 4.20 2.05
CA ARG A 25 11.69 5.29 1.96
C ARG A 25 12.08 5.64 0.53
N GLY A 26 12.26 4.64 -0.32
CA GLY A 26 12.65 4.82 -1.72
C GLY A 26 11.48 4.99 -2.70
N THR A 27 10.23 4.95 -2.20
CA THR A 27 9.04 4.99 -3.05
C THR A 27 8.46 6.40 -3.10
N TYR A 28 8.13 6.88 -4.30
CA TYR A 28 7.44 8.17 -4.46
C TYR A 28 6.11 8.19 -3.72
N GLU A 29 5.74 9.35 -3.17
CA GLU A 29 4.52 9.50 -2.35
C GLU A 29 3.26 8.98 -3.05
N LYS A 30 3.13 9.27 -4.35
CA LYS A 30 2.01 8.83 -5.20
C LYS A 30 1.88 7.29 -5.31
N ASP A 31 2.98 6.56 -5.15
CA ASP A 31 3.05 5.11 -5.36
C ASP A 31 3.04 4.32 -4.04
N LYS A 32 3.21 4.98 -2.89
CA LYS A 32 3.25 4.34 -1.57
C LYS A 32 2.00 3.54 -1.24
N LEU A 33 0.82 4.04 -1.59
CA LEU A 33 -0.44 3.32 -1.33
C LEU A 33 -0.53 2.05 -2.17
N VAL A 34 -0.08 2.10 -3.43
CA VAL A 34 -0.04 0.94 -4.33
C VAL A 34 0.93 -0.10 -3.79
N LEU A 35 2.12 0.31 -3.32
CA LEU A 35 3.07 -0.60 -2.68
C LEU A 35 2.44 -1.34 -1.48
N LYS A 36 1.75 -0.62 -0.60
CA LYS A 36 1.07 -1.22 0.57
C LYS A 36 -0.01 -2.22 0.13
N LEU A 37 -0.81 -1.87 -0.88
CA LEU A 37 -1.80 -2.77 -1.46
C LEU A 37 -1.15 -4.03 -2.04
N LEU A 38 -0.06 -3.90 -2.80
CA LEU A 38 0.66 -5.04 -3.37
C LEU A 38 1.17 -6.00 -2.30
N ILE A 39 1.73 -5.47 -1.20
CA ILE A 39 2.17 -6.27 -0.05
C ILE A 39 0.97 -7.01 0.56
N ALA A 40 -0.14 -6.32 0.82
CA ALA A 40 -1.36 -6.92 1.37
C ALA A 40 -1.90 -8.04 0.48
N LEU A 41 -2.12 -7.77 -0.81
CA LEU A 41 -2.60 -8.76 -1.77
C LEU A 41 -1.67 -9.98 -1.83
N LYS A 42 -0.36 -9.76 -1.81
CA LYS A 42 0.61 -10.87 -1.87
C LYS A 42 0.57 -11.74 -0.62
N ILE A 43 0.48 -11.13 0.57
CA ILE A 43 0.37 -11.86 1.85
C ILE A 43 -0.91 -12.71 1.85
N PHE A 44 -2.06 -12.11 1.55
CA PHE A 44 -3.35 -12.78 1.59
C PHE A 44 -3.53 -13.84 0.49
N ALA A 45 -2.95 -13.62 -0.70
CA ALA A 45 -2.91 -14.63 -1.76
C ALA A 45 -2.04 -15.83 -1.36
N THR A 46 -0.88 -15.57 -0.75
CA THR A 46 0.05 -16.63 -0.30
C THR A 46 -0.55 -17.45 0.84
N ALA A 47 -1.36 -16.82 1.70
CA ALA A 47 -2.13 -17.49 2.74
C ALA A 47 -3.32 -18.31 2.20
N GLY A 48 -3.65 -18.20 0.91
CA GLY A 48 -4.80 -18.89 0.30
C GLY A 48 -6.15 -18.29 0.67
N VAL A 49 -6.16 -17.10 1.29
CA VAL A 49 -7.39 -16.42 1.72
C VAL A 49 -8.01 -15.62 0.58
N LEU A 50 -7.18 -15.03 -0.29
CA LEU A 50 -7.63 -14.38 -1.53
C LEU A 50 -7.26 -15.24 -2.73
N SER A 51 -8.22 -15.48 -3.62
CA SER A 51 -7.97 -16.20 -4.86
C SER A 51 -7.38 -15.27 -5.93
N ALA A 52 -6.73 -15.86 -6.94
CA ALA A 52 -6.30 -15.10 -8.11
C ALA A 52 -7.48 -14.42 -8.83
N SER A 53 -8.66 -15.04 -8.81
CA SER A 53 -9.89 -14.48 -9.40
C SER A 53 -10.29 -13.19 -8.68
N ASP A 54 -10.28 -13.18 -7.35
CA ASP A 54 -10.63 -12.01 -6.54
C ASP A 54 -9.72 -10.80 -6.85
N ILE A 55 -8.41 -11.06 -6.97
CA ILE A 55 -7.42 -10.04 -7.31
C ILE A 55 -7.64 -9.53 -8.74
N MET A 56 -7.95 -10.41 -9.69
CA MET A 56 -8.20 -10.01 -11.07
C MET A 56 -9.46 -9.15 -11.20
N VAL A 57 -10.49 -9.39 -10.39
CA VAL A 57 -11.68 -8.53 -10.33
C VAL A 57 -11.32 -7.12 -9.86
N LEU A 58 -10.47 -6.97 -8.83
CA LEU A 58 -10.00 -5.65 -8.39
C LEU A 58 -9.29 -4.88 -9.51
N LEU A 59 -8.43 -5.57 -10.27
CA LEU A 59 -7.59 -4.97 -11.30
C LEU A 59 -8.36 -4.64 -12.57
N ARG A 60 -9.14 -5.59 -13.09
CA ARG A 60 -9.81 -5.47 -14.40
C ARG A 60 -11.23 -4.95 -14.30
N ALA A 61 -11.93 -5.20 -13.19
CA ALA A 61 -13.37 -5.04 -13.08
C ALA A 61 -14.09 -5.64 -14.30
N GLY A 62 -15.21 -5.06 -14.73
CA GLY A 62 -16.01 -5.52 -15.87
C GLY A 62 -15.51 -5.09 -17.25
N ALA A 63 -14.26 -4.62 -17.38
CA ALA A 63 -13.74 -4.11 -18.66
C ALA A 63 -13.73 -5.15 -19.80
N GLY A 64 -13.73 -6.44 -19.47
CA GLY A 64 -13.74 -7.54 -20.43
C GLY A 64 -15.12 -8.14 -20.75
N ILE A 65 -16.20 -7.62 -20.15
CA ILE A 65 -17.55 -8.14 -20.37
C ILE A 65 -18.16 -7.57 -21.65
N ASP A 66 -18.71 -8.46 -22.48
CA ASP A 66 -19.56 -8.12 -23.62
C ASP A 66 -20.92 -7.60 -23.12
N GLU A 67 -21.36 -6.47 -23.67
CA GLU A 67 -22.64 -5.82 -23.36
C GLU A 67 -23.83 -6.73 -23.66
N ASN A 68 -23.70 -7.56 -24.70
CA ASN A 68 -24.76 -8.48 -25.11
C ASN A 68 -24.90 -9.68 -24.17
N ALA A 69 -23.89 -9.94 -23.34
CA ALA A 69 -23.88 -11.04 -22.38
C ALA A 69 -24.54 -10.66 -21.03
N ILE A 70 -24.92 -9.40 -20.84
CA ILE A 70 -25.51 -8.90 -19.59
C ILE A 70 -26.94 -8.39 -19.80
N ALA A 71 -27.69 -8.32 -18.71
CA ALA A 71 -29.05 -7.78 -18.75
C ALA A 71 -29.03 -6.29 -19.12
N LYS A 72 -30.12 -5.79 -19.70
CA LYS A 72 -30.28 -4.37 -19.96
C LYS A 72 -30.17 -3.56 -18.67
N LEU A 73 -29.68 -2.33 -18.81
CA LEU A 73 -29.60 -1.36 -17.71
C LEU A 73 -30.98 -1.21 -17.04
N PRO A 74 -31.05 -1.39 -15.71
CA PRO A 74 -32.32 -1.35 -14.99
C PRO A 74 -32.78 0.06 -14.64
N PHE A 75 -31.85 1.00 -14.51
CA PHE A 75 -32.12 2.38 -14.08
C PHE A 75 -31.30 3.38 -14.89
N ALA A 76 -31.84 4.59 -15.06
CA ALA A 76 -31.20 5.67 -15.81
C ALA A 76 -30.03 6.34 -15.07
N TRP A 77 -29.97 6.22 -13.73
CA TRP A 77 -28.86 6.76 -12.92
C TRP A 77 -27.61 5.87 -12.94
N LEU A 78 -27.72 4.65 -13.47
CA LEU A 78 -26.65 3.67 -13.47
C LEU A 78 -25.95 3.64 -14.84
N ASP A 79 -24.64 3.84 -14.84
CA ASP A 79 -23.85 3.80 -16.06
C ASP A 79 -23.62 2.36 -16.53
N LEU A 80 -23.50 2.18 -17.86
CA LEU A 80 -23.23 0.88 -18.45
C LEU A 80 -21.90 0.27 -17.98
N GLU A 81 -20.86 1.08 -17.79
CA GLU A 81 -19.57 0.62 -17.26
C GLU A 81 -19.72 0.05 -15.84
N VAL A 82 -20.46 0.75 -14.98
CA VAL A 82 -20.74 0.30 -13.60
C VAL A 82 -21.56 -0.98 -13.61
N TRP A 83 -22.54 -1.08 -14.51
CA TRP A 83 -23.37 -2.27 -14.64
C TRP A 83 -22.57 -3.50 -15.11
N LYS A 84 -21.63 -3.33 -16.05
CA LYS A 84 -20.66 -4.38 -16.40
C LYS A 84 -19.82 -4.80 -15.20
N ASN A 85 -19.33 -3.85 -14.40
CA ASN A 85 -18.53 -4.15 -13.21
C ASN A 85 -19.33 -4.96 -12.18
N ILE A 86 -20.60 -4.60 -11.95
CA ILE A 86 -21.53 -5.33 -11.08
C ILE A 86 -21.72 -6.78 -11.56
N HIS A 87 -21.91 -6.97 -12.87
CA HIS A 87 -22.06 -8.30 -13.45
C HIS A 87 -20.79 -9.14 -13.31
N GLU A 88 -19.61 -8.59 -13.62
CA GLU A 88 -18.34 -9.31 -13.42
C GLU A 88 -18.16 -9.70 -11.96
N LEU A 89 -18.43 -8.78 -11.03
CA LEU A 89 -18.36 -9.05 -9.60
C LEU A 89 -19.29 -10.20 -9.20
N SER A 90 -20.53 -10.22 -9.70
CA SER A 90 -21.49 -11.29 -9.43
C SER A 90 -21.09 -12.66 -10.00
N MET A 91 -20.42 -12.67 -11.16
CA MET A 91 -19.99 -13.90 -11.83
C MET A 91 -18.72 -14.49 -11.21
N LYS A 92 -17.80 -13.64 -10.75
CA LYS A 92 -16.47 -14.06 -10.25
C LYS A 92 -16.43 -14.24 -8.74
N VAL A 93 -17.22 -13.48 -7.99
CA VAL A 93 -17.21 -13.49 -6.52
C VAL A 93 -18.54 -14.02 -6.03
N LYS A 94 -18.55 -15.28 -5.56
CA LYS A 94 -19.76 -15.99 -5.13
C LYS A 94 -20.57 -15.24 -4.08
N PHE A 95 -19.90 -14.46 -3.23
CA PHE A 95 -20.53 -13.61 -2.21
C PHE A 95 -21.53 -12.62 -2.84
N PHE A 96 -21.22 -12.08 -4.03
CA PHE A 96 -22.03 -11.09 -4.73
C PHE A 96 -22.90 -11.68 -5.86
N LYS A 97 -23.14 -12.99 -5.88
CA LYS A 97 -23.89 -13.66 -6.96
C LYS A 97 -25.27 -13.04 -7.22
N ASP A 98 -25.92 -12.52 -6.18
CA ASP A 98 -27.28 -11.96 -6.25
C ASP A 98 -27.26 -10.42 -6.38
N LEU A 99 -26.08 -9.80 -6.54
CA LEU A 99 -25.91 -8.33 -6.57
C LEU A 99 -26.76 -7.64 -7.67
N PRO A 100 -26.78 -8.11 -8.93
CA PRO A 100 -27.64 -7.51 -9.96
C PRO A 100 -29.14 -7.56 -9.58
N ALA A 101 -29.59 -8.67 -8.99
CA ALA A 101 -30.98 -8.85 -8.57
C ALA A 101 -31.33 -7.97 -7.36
N ASN A 102 -30.41 -7.83 -6.40
CA ASN A 102 -30.58 -6.96 -5.24
C ASN A 102 -30.67 -5.49 -5.64
N ILE A 103 -29.82 -5.03 -6.58
CA ILE A 103 -29.88 -3.68 -7.13
C ILE A 103 -31.22 -3.44 -7.84
N ASN A 104 -31.70 -4.40 -8.64
CA ASN A 104 -33.01 -4.29 -9.31
C ASN A 104 -34.18 -4.20 -8.32
N ARG A 105 -34.12 -4.98 -7.22
CA ARG A 105 -35.16 -5.00 -6.19
C ARG A 105 -35.19 -3.73 -5.35
N SER A 106 -34.02 -3.23 -4.97
CA SER A 106 -33.84 -2.16 -3.98
C SER A 106 -33.18 -0.90 -4.57
N GLY A 107 -33.51 -0.57 -5.83
CA GLY A 107 -32.77 0.43 -6.63
C GLY A 107 -32.60 1.80 -5.97
N ALA A 108 -33.60 2.30 -5.25
CA ALA A 108 -33.52 3.59 -4.56
C ALA A 108 -32.45 3.61 -3.45
N ILE A 109 -32.34 2.53 -2.67
CA ILE A 109 -31.35 2.42 -1.58
C ILE A 109 -29.94 2.31 -2.17
N TRP A 110 -29.79 1.52 -3.25
CA TRP A 110 -28.53 1.41 -3.97
C TRP A 110 -28.11 2.72 -4.63
N GLN A 111 -29.05 3.49 -5.16
CA GLN A 111 -28.77 4.83 -5.68
C GLN A 111 -28.21 5.73 -4.58
N THR A 112 -28.85 5.76 -3.40
CA THR A 112 -28.33 6.53 -2.24
C THR A 112 -26.94 6.08 -1.82
N PHE A 113 -26.64 4.78 -1.86
CA PHE A 113 -25.30 4.27 -1.56
C PHE A 113 -24.26 4.71 -2.61
N VAL A 114 -24.60 4.65 -3.90
CA VAL A 114 -23.70 5.06 -4.99
C VAL A 114 -23.46 6.57 -4.96
N GLU A 115 -24.47 7.36 -4.61
CA GLU A 115 -24.39 8.83 -4.49
C GLU A 115 -23.76 9.29 -3.16
N CYS A 116 -23.52 8.37 -2.22
CA CYS A 116 -22.91 8.70 -0.93
C CYS A 116 -21.51 9.33 -1.11
N ASP A 117 -21.17 10.31 -0.27
CA ASP A 117 -19.84 10.93 -0.28
C ASP A 117 -18.73 9.97 0.13
N LYS A 118 -19.04 9.02 1.02
CA LYS A 118 -18.09 8.09 1.65
C LYS A 118 -18.60 6.64 1.64
N PRO A 119 -18.81 6.04 0.45
CA PRO A 119 -19.33 4.68 0.33
C PRO A 119 -18.39 3.63 0.96
N GLU A 120 -17.09 3.93 1.04
CA GLU A 120 -16.09 3.04 1.65
C GLU A 120 -16.31 2.79 3.16
N ILE A 121 -16.97 3.71 3.87
CA ILE A 121 -17.33 3.55 5.29
C ILE A 121 -18.84 3.41 5.52
N ALA A 122 -19.68 3.72 4.52
CA ALA A 122 -21.13 3.57 4.63
C ALA A 122 -21.57 2.09 4.73
N ALA A 123 -22.72 1.84 5.35
CA ALA A 123 -23.29 0.49 5.40
C ALA A 123 -23.70 0.01 4.00
N VAL A 124 -23.34 -1.22 3.64
CA VAL A 124 -23.63 -1.77 2.31
C VAL A 124 -25.07 -2.28 2.24
N PRO A 125 -25.92 -1.78 1.33
CA PRO A 125 -27.29 -2.25 1.16
C PRO A 125 -27.33 -3.76 0.89
N ASP A 126 -28.29 -4.46 1.49
CA ASP A 126 -28.50 -5.91 1.38
C ASP A 126 -27.33 -6.82 1.87
N TYR A 127 -26.12 -6.30 2.07
CA TYR A 127 -24.91 -7.09 2.36
C TYR A 127 -24.24 -6.77 3.71
N GLN A 128 -24.58 -5.66 4.38
CA GLN A 128 -23.85 -5.22 5.59
C GLN A 128 -23.75 -6.32 6.65
N SER A 129 -24.86 -6.95 7.03
CA SER A 129 -24.85 -8.02 8.05
C SER A 129 -23.97 -9.20 7.66
N GLN A 130 -23.95 -9.59 6.38
CA GLN A 130 -23.10 -10.69 5.91
C GLN A 130 -21.63 -10.30 5.86
N LEU A 131 -21.31 -9.03 5.60
CA LEU A 131 -19.95 -8.51 5.66
C LEU A 131 -19.42 -8.49 7.10
N ASP A 132 -20.27 -8.15 8.07
CA ASP A 132 -19.91 -8.09 9.50
C ASP A 132 -19.65 -9.48 10.10
N GLU A 133 -20.20 -10.55 9.50
CA GLU A 133 -19.93 -11.95 9.88
C GLU A 133 -18.57 -12.47 9.37
N LEU A 134 -17.99 -11.82 8.36
CA LEU A 134 -16.70 -12.21 7.81
C LEU A 134 -15.54 -11.71 8.68
N PRO A 135 -14.35 -12.35 8.59
CA PRO A 135 -13.13 -11.76 9.13
C PRO A 135 -12.94 -10.34 8.59
N SER A 136 -12.58 -9.39 9.46
CA SER A 136 -12.55 -7.94 9.14
C SER A 136 -11.83 -7.64 7.82
N ALA A 137 -10.63 -8.18 7.61
CA ALA A 137 -9.88 -8.01 6.36
C ALA A 137 -10.66 -8.46 5.11
N ILE A 138 -11.45 -9.52 5.20
CA ILE A 138 -12.20 -10.10 4.07
C ILE A 138 -13.49 -9.34 3.82
N GLY A 139 -14.22 -8.97 4.87
CA GLY A 139 -15.36 -8.07 4.74
C GLY A 139 -14.95 -6.75 4.08
N THR A 140 -13.86 -6.14 4.54
CA THR A 140 -13.35 -4.88 3.97
C THR A 140 -12.81 -5.07 2.56
N PHE A 141 -12.18 -6.21 2.24
CA PHE A 141 -11.74 -6.51 0.87
C PHE A 141 -12.94 -6.66 -0.09
N TYR A 142 -14.00 -7.34 0.31
CA TYR A 142 -15.23 -7.45 -0.49
C TYR A 142 -15.92 -6.10 -0.67
N LYS A 143 -15.93 -5.28 0.38
CA LYS A 143 -16.38 -3.88 0.28
C LYS A 143 -15.51 -3.07 -0.69
N LEU A 144 -14.20 -3.27 -0.69
CA LEU A 144 -13.28 -2.66 -1.67
C LEU A 144 -13.63 -3.08 -3.10
N LEU A 145 -13.89 -4.37 -3.37
CA LEU A 145 -14.32 -4.82 -4.70
C LEU A 145 -15.62 -4.16 -5.15
N LEU A 146 -16.58 -4.04 -4.23
CA LEU A 146 -17.86 -3.39 -4.49
C LEU A 146 -17.68 -1.90 -4.79
N VAL A 147 -16.96 -1.16 -3.95
CA VAL A 147 -16.67 0.27 -4.14
C VAL A 147 -15.88 0.48 -5.43
N ARG A 148 -14.90 -0.36 -5.74
CA ARG A 148 -14.15 -0.32 -7.02
C ARG A 148 -15.07 -0.48 -8.23
N SER A 149 -16.13 -1.28 -8.09
CA SER A 149 -17.09 -1.57 -9.16
C SER A 149 -18.10 -0.44 -9.36
N LEU A 150 -18.53 0.21 -8.27
CA LEU A 150 -19.56 1.25 -8.24
C LEU A 150 -19.03 2.69 -8.31
N ARG A 151 -17.94 2.99 -7.59
CA ARG A 151 -17.39 4.33 -7.33
C ARG A 151 -15.86 4.30 -7.41
N LYS A 152 -15.35 4.29 -8.64
CA LYS A 152 -13.90 4.19 -8.93
C LYS A 152 -13.08 5.32 -8.29
N ASP A 153 -13.67 6.51 -8.17
CA ASP A 153 -13.06 7.67 -7.51
C ASP A 153 -12.77 7.45 -6.02
N ARG A 154 -13.54 6.58 -5.35
CA ARG A 154 -13.37 6.23 -3.92
C ARG A 154 -12.49 5.00 -3.70
N CYS A 155 -12.02 4.35 -4.77
CA CYS A 155 -11.26 3.11 -4.68
C CYS A 155 -10.01 3.23 -3.79
N LEU A 156 -9.26 4.32 -3.90
CA LEU A 156 -8.04 4.49 -3.10
C LEU A 156 -8.34 4.62 -1.60
N LEU A 157 -9.49 5.17 -1.24
CA LEU A 157 -9.91 5.26 0.16
C LEU A 157 -10.35 3.88 0.67
N ALA A 158 -11.12 3.13 -0.12
CA ALA A 158 -11.44 1.74 0.21
C ALA A 158 -10.19 0.84 0.32
N VAL A 159 -9.13 1.12 -0.44
CA VAL A 159 -7.84 0.44 -0.29
C VAL A 159 -7.19 0.73 1.07
N LYS A 160 -7.28 1.98 1.56
CA LYS A 160 -6.78 2.32 2.91
C LYS A 160 -7.54 1.56 3.99
N GLU A 161 -8.86 1.52 3.91
CA GLU A 161 -9.70 0.75 4.83
C GLU A 161 -9.29 -0.74 4.83
N PHE A 162 -9.06 -1.32 3.64
CA PHE A 162 -8.61 -2.70 3.53
C PHE A 162 -7.23 -2.92 4.18
N ILE A 163 -6.26 -2.05 3.95
CA ILE A 163 -4.92 -2.18 4.55
C ILE A 163 -4.99 -2.07 6.07
N GLU A 164 -5.81 -1.15 6.59
CA GLU A 164 -6.03 -0.96 8.02
C GLU A 164 -6.67 -2.19 8.67
N ALA A 165 -7.66 -2.80 8.01
CA ALA A 165 -8.31 -4.03 8.45
C ALA A 165 -7.50 -5.31 8.21
N ALA A 166 -6.39 -5.24 7.46
CA ALA A 166 -5.54 -6.37 7.10
C ALA A 166 -4.43 -6.62 8.15
N ASP A 167 -4.78 -6.58 9.44
CA ASP A 167 -3.85 -6.70 10.57
C ASP A 167 -3.36 -8.14 10.81
N VAL A 168 -4.23 -9.12 10.60
CA VAL A 168 -3.96 -10.54 10.81
C VAL A 168 -4.45 -11.37 9.63
N VAL A 169 -3.67 -12.38 9.27
CA VAL A 169 -4.07 -13.41 8.30
C VAL A 169 -3.98 -14.79 8.95
N ASN A 170 -4.96 -15.65 8.68
CA ASN A 170 -4.94 -17.04 9.15
C ASN A 170 -4.22 -17.92 8.11
N VAL A 171 -3.17 -18.61 8.56
CA VAL A 171 -2.45 -19.61 7.77
C VAL A 171 -2.49 -20.93 8.53
N ASN A 172 -3.20 -21.92 7.98
CA ASN A 172 -3.33 -23.26 8.57
C ASN A 172 -3.75 -23.25 10.06
N GLY A 173 -4.69 -22.37 10.43
CA GLY A 173 -5.17 -22.24 11.80
C GLY A 173 -4.29 -21.38 12.72
N THR A 174 -3.20 -20.80 12.20
CA THR A 174 -2.33 -19.88 12.93
C THR A 174 -2.53 -18.45 12.44
N GLU A 175 -2.87 -17.56 13.35
CA GLU A 175 -2.91 -16.11 13.12
C GLU A 175 -1.50 -15.55 12.99
N ILE A 176 -1.19 -14.92 11.87
CA ILE A 176 0.09 -14.28 11.59
C ILE A 176 -0.15 -12.78 11.39
N PRO A 177 0.63 -11.89 12.03
CA PRO A 177 0.58 -10.47 11.76
C PRO A 177 0.86 -10.16 10.29
N ALA A 178 0.04 -9.30 9.69
CA ALA A 178 0.16 -8.85 8.32
C ALA A 178 0.48 -7.34 8.28
N LEU A 179 -0.47 -6.49 7.89
CA LEU A 179 -0.30 -5.04 7.80
C LEU A 179 -0.89 -4.33 9.02
N GLY A 180 -2.14 -3.91 8.91
CA GLY A 180 -2.86 -3.20 9.97
C GLY A 180 -2.63 -1.67 9.99
N PRO A 181 -3.15 -0.98 11.03
CA PRO A 181 -3.24 0.48 11.08
C PRO A 181 -1.90 1.22 10.91
N ARG A 182 -0.82 0.68 11.49
CA ARG A 182 0.54 1.27 11.39
C ARG A 182 1.05 1.45 9.95
N PHE A 183 0.47 0.75 8.97
CA PHE A 183 0.85 0.87 7.56
C PHE A 183 0.14 2.02 6.86
N VAL A 184 -0.99 2.51 7.37
CA VAL A 184 -1.71 3.67 6.79
C VAL A 184 -1.38 4.98 7.51
N GLU A 185 -0.82 4.91 8.71
CA GLU A 185 -0.33 6.07 9.46
C GLU A 185 0.78 6.84 8.70
N PRO A 186 0.87 8.17 8.88
CA PRO A 186 1.98 8.96 8.36
C PRO A 186 3.32 8.47 8.91
N ILE A 187 4.29 8.27 8.02
CA ILE A 187 5.63 7.79 8.38
C ILE A 187 6.61 8.94 8.20
N THR A 188 7.27 9.32 9.28
CA THR A 188 8.44 10.19 9.25
C THR A 188 9.69 9.31 9.36
N ASP A 189 10.57 9.40 8.36
CA ASP A 189 11.86 8.73 8.39
C ASP A 189 12.93 9.71 8.83
N GLU A 190 13.51 9.50 10.01
CA GLU A 190 14.62 10.29 10.49
C GLU A 190 15.95 9.80 9.90
N LEU A 191 16.87 10.72 9.61
CA LEU A 191 18.17 10.37 9.03
C LEU A 191 18.99 9.41 9.94
N ASN A 192 18.81 9.51 11.26
CA ASN A 192 19.45 8.57 12.19
C ASN A 192 18.94 7.14 12.01
N ASP A 193 17.65 6.95 11.73
CA ASP A 193 17.07 5.61 11.49
C ASP A 193 17.51 5.04 10.14
N VAL A 194 17.71 5.91 9.14
CA VAL A 194 18.28 5.53 7.84
C VAL A 194 19.72 5.05 8.04
N LEU A 195 20.54 5.82 8.76
CA LEU A 195 21.92 5.46 9.08
C LEU A 195 22.02 4.16 9.89
N ALA A 196 21.15 3.96 10.88
CA ALA A 196 21.13 2.75 11.69
C ALA A 196 20.76 1.48 10.88
N SER A 197 20.01 1.65 9.79
CA SER A 197 19.59 0.57 8.90
C SER A 197 20.52 0.32 7.71
N THR A 198 21.58 1.12 7.55
CA THR A 198 22.53 1.03 6.43
C THR A 198 23.87 0.46 6.88
N HIS A 199 24.63 -0.03 5.90
CA HIS A 199 25.96 -0.55 6.10
C HIS A 199 26.98 0.44 5.52
N TYR A 200 28.21 0.48 6.05
CA TYR A 200 29.25 1.40 5.57
C TYR A 200 29.67 1.16 4.12
N LEU A 201 29.34 -0.01 3.54
CA LEU A 201 29.54 -0.33 2.12
C LEU A 201 28.35 0.06 1.23
N THR A 202 27.24 0.51 1.82
CA THR A 202 26.01 0.86 1.10
C THR A 202 25.84 2.37 1.12
N PRO A 203 26.09 3.08 0.00
CA PRO A 203 25.92 4.52 -0.04
C PRO A 203 24.45 4.91 0.13
N ILE A 204 24.21 6.07 0.76
CA ILE A 204 22.88 6.66 0.90
C ILE A 204 22.69 7.67 -0.23
N ILE A 205 21.61 7.52 -0.99
CA ILE A 205 21.23 8.44 -2.07
C ILE A 205 20.01 9.23 -1.62
N PHE A 206 20.12 10.55 -1.66
CA PHE A 206 19.00 11.45 -1.40
C PHE A 206 18.30 11.79 -2.71
N LEU A 207 17.01 11.49 -2.82
CA LEU A 207 16.17 11.94 -3.92
C LEU A 207 15.47 13.22 -3.50
N LEU A 208 15.92 14.34 -4.07
CA LEU A 208 15.49 15.68 -3.64
C LEU A 208 14.35 16.18 -4.51
N SER A 209 13.33 16.76 -3.87
CA SER A 209 12.40 17.65 -4.54
C SER A 209 13.03 19.03 -4.73
N THR A 210 12.53 19.80 -5.70
CA THR A 210 13.00 21.18 -5.93
C THR A 210 13.02 21.98 -4.63
N GLY A 211 14.17 22.57 -4.32
CA GLY A 211 14.38 23.39 -3.11
C GLY A 211 14.66 22.63 -1.82
N ALA A 212 14.69 21.30 -1.82
CA ALA A 212 15.13 20.51 -0.67
C ALA A 212 16.65 20.32 -0.70
N ASP A 213 17.33 20.59 0.42
CA ASP A 213 18.76 20.34 0.59
C ASP A 213 19.00 19.66 1.96
N PRO A 214 19.47 18.40 1.99
CA PRO A 214 19.66 17.65 3.23
C PRO A 214 20.97 18.01 3.95
N THR A 215 21.79 18.91 3.41
CA THR A 215 23.16 19.17 3.89
C THR A 215 23.22 19.53 5.38
N GLU A 216 22.33 20.40 5.86
CA GLU A 216 22.33 20.79 7.28
C GLU A 216 21.84 19.66 8.20
N ASP A 217 20.94 18.80 7.71
CA ASP A 217 20.50 17.61 8.45
C ASP A 217 21.65 16.59 8.58
N VAL A 218 22.42 16.38 7.50
CA VAL A 218 23.62 15.51 7.54
C VAL A 218 24.68 16.09 8.48
N ASN A 219 24.95 17.39 8.40
CA ASN A 219 25.89 18.07 9.30
C ASN A 219 25.46 17.93 10.77
N SER A 220 24.18 18.16 11.04
CA SER A 220 23.59 18.00 12.38
C SER A 220 23.72 16.58 12.90
N LEU A 221 23.51 15.57 12.04
CA LEU A 221 23.67 14.18 12.42
C LEU A 221 25.14 13.81 12.69
N ALA A 222 26.07 14.30 11.88
CA ALA A 222 27.51 14.10 12.09
C ALA A 222 27.95 14.65 13.46
N ARG A 223 27.51 15.88 13.80
CA ARG A 223 27.73 16.48 15.14
C ARG A 223 27.15 15.62 16.27
N LYS A 224 25.92 15.13 16.12
CA LYS A 224 25.27 14.24 17.10
C LYS A 224 26.04 12.92 17.28
N LYS A 225 26.66 12.40 16.22
CA LYS A 225 27.52 11.20 16.25
C LYS A 225 28.97 11.48 16.66
N LYS A 226 29.31 12.73 16.99
CA LYS A 226 30.67 13.19 17.33
C LYS A 226 31.70 12.93 16.21
N LEU A 227 31.24 12.99 14.96
CA LEU A 227 32.09 12.91 13.77
C LEU A 227 32.48 14.32 13.32
N PRO A 228 33.61 14.49 12.61
CA PRO A 228 33.91 15.74 11.93
C PRO A 228 32.85 16.07 10.88
N ALA A 229 32.82 17.33 10.44
CA ALA A 229 31.94 17.74 9.35
C ALA A 229 32.20 16.86 8.10
N PRO A 230 31.14 16.42 7.40
CA PRO A 230 31.28 15.70 6.15
C PRO A 230 32.13 16.46 5.14
N PHE A 231 32.96 15.76 4.37
CA PHE A 231 33.62 16.34 3.21
C PHE A 231 32.57 16.56 2.11
N VAL A 232 32.27 17.82 1.79
CA VAL A 232 31.26 18.19 0.80
C VAL A 232 31.93 18.47 -0.55
N ILE A 233 31.40 17.87 -1.61
CA ILE A 233 31.84 18.14 -2.99
C ILE A 233 30.63 18.29 -3.91
N SER A 234 30.62 19.37 -4.68
CA SER A 234 29.67 19.57 -5.77
C SER A 234 30.19 18.85 -7.02
N MET A 235 29.48 17.82 -7.45
CA MET A 235 29.79 17.03 -8.64
C MET A 235 29.45 17.85 -9.89
N GLY A 236 30.44 17.96 -10.78
CA GLY A 236 30.38 18.63 -12.07
C GLY A 236 31.60 18.21 -12.91
N GLU A 237 31.82 18.89 -14.03
CA GLU A 237 32.96 18.57 -14.90
C GLU A 237 34.30 18.72 -14.14
N GLY A 238 35.15 17.68 -14.21
CA GLY A 238 36.46 17.67 -13.57
C GLY A 238 36.49 17.33 -12.06
N GLN A 239 35.35 17.02 -11.43
CA GLN A 239 35.26 16.76 -9.98
C GLN A 239 35.48 15.30 -9.57
N GLU A 240 35.71 14.40 -10.52
CA GLU A 240 35.92 12.97 -10.27
C GLU A 240 37.17 12.70 -9.40
N ALA A 241 38.31 13.31 -9.73
CA ALA A 241 39.57 13.07 -9.01
C ALA A 241 39.53 13.63 -7.56
N PRO A 242 39.01 14.84 -7.29
CA PRO A 242 38.75 15.29 -5.92
C PRO A 242 37.75 14.39 -5.17
N ALA A 243 36.65 13.96 -5.81
CA ALA A 243 35.66 13.08 -5.18
C ALA A 243 36.28 11.75 -4.74
N MET A 244 37.04 11.10 -5.62
CA MET A 244 37.72 9.83 -5.34
C MET A 244 38.73 9.94 -4.20
N ARG A 245 39.48 11.06 -4.13
CA ARG A 245 40.38 11.34 -3.00
C ARG A 245 39.60 11.48 -1.69
N GLY A 246 38.50 12.24 -1.70
CA GLY A 246 37.63 12.40 -0.53
C GLY A 246 37.07 11.07 -0.02
N VAL A 247 36.63 10.18 -0.93
CA VAL A 247 36.15 8.83 -0.57
C VAL A 247 37.27 7.98 0.02
N SER A 248 38.47 7.99 -0.56
CA SER A 248 39.61 7.22 -0.06
C SER A 248 40.03 7.65 1.35
N GLU A 249 40.05 8.96 1.61
CA GLU A 249 40.36 9.50 2.92
C GLU A 249 39.25 9.17 3.94
N ALA A 250 37.99 9.33 3.55
CA ALA A 250 36.85 9.01 4.41
C ALA A 250 36.77 7.52 4.77
N THR A 251 37.13 6.65 3.83
CA THR A 251 37.20 5.20 4.07
C THR A 251 38.28 4.85 5.11
N SER A 252 39.42 5.53 5.07
CA SER A 252 40.53 5.30 6.01
C SER A 252 40.22 5.85 7.40
N ASN A 253 39.52 6.98 7.48
CA ASN A 253 39.26 7.72 8.71
C ASN A 253 37.88 7.44 9.34
N GLY A 254 37.00 6.72 8.64
CA GLY A 254 35.62 6.48 9.08
C GLY A 254 34.75 7.75 9.09
N THR A 255 35.00 8.69 8.17
CA THR A 255 34.24 9.94 8.05
C THR A 255 33.24 9.88 6.89
N TRP A 256 32.46 10.96 6.70
CA TRP A 256 31.41 11.00 5.69
C TRP A 256 31.80 11.91 4.53
N VAL A 257 31.37 11.52 3.33
CA VAL A 257 31.46 12.33 2.10
C VAL A 257 30.06 12.64 1.62
N LEU A 258 29.78 13.91 1.35
CA LEU A 258 28.54 14.38 0.76
C LEU A 258 28.82 14.83 -0.67
N MET A 259 28.29 14.08 -1.65
CA MET A 259 28.39 14.42 -3.07
C MET A 259 27.08 15.06 -3.52
N GLN A 260 27.14 16.29 -4.00
CA GLN A 260 25.98 17.05 -4.47
C GLN A 260 26.04 17.16 -5.99
N CYS A 261 25.10 16.56 -6.72
CA CYS A 261 25.00 16.83 -8.16
C CYS A 261 24.38 18.21 -8.36
N MET A 262 25.11 19.15 -8.95
CA MET A 262 24.50 20.39 -9.42
C MET A 262 23.82 20.12 -10.76
N GLU A 263 22.57 20.55 -10.91
CA GLU A 263 21.90 20.64 -12.22
C GLU A 263 22.63 21.65 -13.12
#